data_AF-A0A849Q384-F1
#
_entry.id   AF-A0A849Q384-F1
#
_cell.length_a   1.000
_cell.length_b   1.000
_cell.length_c   1.000
_cell.angle_alpha   90.00
_cell.angle_beta   90.00
_cell.angle_gamma   90.00
#
_symmetry.space_group_name_H-M   'P 1'
#
loop_
_entity.id
_entity.type
_entity.pdbx_description
1 polymer ?
#
loop_
_entity_poly.entity_id
_entity_poly.type
_entity_poly.pdbx_seq_one_letter_code
_entity_poly.pdbx_strand_id
1 'polypeptide(L)' 'MENRRIDNTTYQEVCGTIKRTASRDLSHLVEVGLLERHGEKKGTYYTLRSEGHG' A
#
# COMPACT_ATOMS: atom_id res chain seq x y z
N MET A 1 -3.64 17.11 4.61
CA MET A 1 -3.00 16.09 5.44
C MET A 1 -2.70 14.92 4.54
N GLU A 2 -1.43 14.66 4.30
CA GLU A 2 -0.95 13.83 3.21
C GLU A 2 -0.70 12.40 3.73
N ASN A 3 -1.69 11.53 3.55
CA ASN A 3 -1.59 10.11 3.92
C ASN A 3 -0.76 9.35 2.87
N ARG A 4 0.53 9.69 2.74
CA ARG A 4 1.45 9.00 1.82
C ARG A 4 1.83 7.60 2.29
N ARG A 5 1.53 7.24 3.54
CA ARG A 5 1.79 5.92 4.12
C ARG A 5 0.50 5.12 4.27
N ILE A 6 0.46 3.97 3.64
CA ILE A 6 -0.63 2.99 3.70
C ILE A 6 -0.09 1.72 4.33
N ASP A 7 -0.70 1.27 5.41
CA ASP A 7 -0.50 -0.08 5.93
C ASP A 7 -1.66 -1.00 5.50
N ASN A 8 -1.51 -2.30 5.75
CA ASN A 8 -2.52 -3.27 5.36
C ASN A 8 -3.87 -3.01 6.04
N THR A 9 -3.91 -2.47 7.26
CA THR A 9 -5.15 -2.13 7.95
C THR A 9 -5.81 -0.92 7.31
N THR A 10 -5.06 0.16 7.09
CA THR A 10 -5.55 1.35 6.40
C THR A 10 -6.10 1.01 5.01
N TYR A 11 -5.41 0.15 4.25
CA TYR A 11 -5.90 -0.31 2.94
C TYR A 11 -7.22 -1.07 3.03
N GLN A 12 -7.38 -1.93 4.07
CA GLN A 12 -8.62 -2.65 4.31
C GLN A 12 -9.78 -1.69 4.64
N GLU A 13 -9.55 -0.65 5.44
CA GLU A 13 -10.57 0.32 5.83
C GLU A 13 -10.99 1.21 4.64
N VAL A 14 -10.02 1.68 3.85
CA VAL A 14 -10.30 2.57 2.71
C VAL A 14 -10.96 1.81 1.56
N CYS A 15 -10.47 0.61 1.24
CA CYS A 15 -10.96 -0.17 0.11
C CYS A 15 -12.07 -1.17 0.51
N GLY A 16 -12.40 -1.30 1.79
CA GLY A 16 -13.42 -2.24 2.28
C GLY A 16 -13.07 -3.71 2.02
N THR A 17 -11.78 -4.03 2.05
CA THR A 17 -11.24 -5.33 1.62
C THR A 17 -10.76 -6.15 2.82
N ILE A 18 -10.64 -7.47 2.64
CA ILE A 18 -10.12 -8.36 3.68
C ILE A 18 -8.60 -8.49 3.59
N LYS A 19 -7.94 -8.80 4.71
CA LYS A 19 -6.48 -8.97 4.82
C LYS A 19 -5.82 -9.72 3.65
N ARG A 20 -6.41 -10.85 3.22
CA ARG A 20 -5.87 -11.65 2.09
C ARG A 20 -5.91 -10.88 0.78
N THR A 21 -7.04 -10.25 0.49
CA THR A 21 -7.26 -9.47 -0.73
C THR A 21 -6.36 -8.24 -0.69
N ALA A 22 -6.42 -7.45 0.38
CA ALA A 22 -5.50 -6.35 0.66
C ALA A 22 -4.02 -6.70 0.42
N SER A 23 -3.55 -7.86 0.91
CA SER A 23 -2.17 -8.27 0.70
C SER A 23 -1.85 -8.58 -0.76
N ARG A 24 -2.78 -9.19 -1.52
CA ARG A 24 -2.61 -9.43 -2.96
C ARG A 24 -2.61 -8.14 -3.73
N ASP A 25 -3.57 -7.26 -3.47
CA ASP A 25 -3.67 -5.96 -4.13
C ASP A 25 -2.46 -5.09 -3.84
N LEU A 26 -2.03 -4.96 -2.58
CA LEU A 26 -0.82 -4.22 -2.21
C LEU A 26 0.43 -4.81 -2.88
N SER A 27 0.55 -6.14 -2.95
CA SER A 27 1.66 -6.78 -3.65
C SER A 27 1.65 -6.44 -5.14
N HIS A 28 0.49 -6.53 -5.79
CA HIS A 28 0.33 -6.20 -7.20
C HIS A 28 0.62 -4.72 -7.48
N LEU A 29 0.15 -3.82 -6.62
CA LEU A 29 0.41 -2.39 -6.68
C LEU A 29 1.90 -2.06 -6.50
N VAL A 30 2.63 -2.83 -5.69
CA VAL A 30 4.09 -2.74 -5.59
C VAL A 30 4.76 -3.26 -6.86
N GLU A 31 4.26 -4.36 -7.42
CA GLU A 31 4.79 -4.99 -8.63
C GLU A 31 4.68 -4.08 -9.85
N VAL A 32 3.56 -3.36 -10.00
CA VAL A 32 3.36 -2.37 -11.07
C VAL A 32 4.05 -1.02 -10.78
N GLY A 33 4.71 -0.88 -9.63
CA GLY A 33 5.48 0.32 -9.27
C GLY A 33 4.64 1.49 -8.74
N LEU A 34 3.36 1.28 -8.42
CA LEU A 34 2.50 2.30 -7.82
C LEU A 34 2.72 2.46 -6.31
N LEU A 35 3.09 1.37 -5.63
CA LEU A 35 3.41 1.36 -4.21
C LEU A 35 4.87 0.97 -3.97
N GLU A 36 5.46 1.53 -2.93
CA GLU A 36 6.78 1.11 -2.47
C GLU A 36 6.65 0.48 -1.07
N ARG A 37 7.04 -0.80 -0.96
CA ARG A 37 7.00 -1.52 0.31
C ARG A 37 8.21 -1.15 1.15
N HIS A 38 7.97 -0.59 2.32
CA HIS A 38 8.99 -0.27 3.32
C HIS A 38 8.80 -1.14 4.58
N GLY A 39 9.74 -2.06 4.81
CA GLY A 39 9.89 -2.78 6.08
C GLY A 39 9.91 -4.31 5.95
N GLU A 40 10.82 -4.93 6.72
CA GLU A 40 11.15 -6.36 6.62
C GLU A 40 10.61 -7.23 7.77
N LYS A 41 10.29 -6.67 8.97
CA LYS A 41 9.92 -7.50 10.14
C LYS A 41 8.76 -6.99 11.00
N LYS A 42 8.78 -5.73 11.47
CA LYS A 42 7.72 -5.18 12.33
C LYS A 42 7.46 -3.74 11.91
N GLY A 43 6.23 -3.44 11.47
CA GLY A 43 5.87 -2.13 10.93
C GLY A 43 6.10 -2.00 9.43
N THR A 44 5.89 -3.06 8.64
CA THR A 44 5.85 -2.93 7.19
C THR A 44 4.73 -1.98 6.79
N TYR A 45 5.09 -0.94 6.07
CA TYR A 45 4.15 0.01 5.48
C TYR A 45 4.45 0.15 4.00
N TYR A 46 3.48 0.65 3.26
CA TYR A 46 3.56 0.93 1.85
C TYR A 46 3.45 2.44 1.66
N THR A 47 4.13 2.98 0.66
CA THR A 47 4.00 4.38 0.29
C THR A 47 3.49 4.49 -1.13
N LEU A 48 2.53 5.39 -1.36
CA LEU A 48 2.11 5.73 -2.71
C LEU A 48 3.25 6.47 -3.38
N ARG A 49 3.78 5.89 -4.47
CA ARG A 49 4.45 6.71 -5.46
C ARG A 49 3.38 7.61 -6.02
N SER A 50 3.44 8.89 -5.66
CA SER A 50 2.73 9.93 -6.37
C SER A 50 3.11 9.78 -7.84
N GLU A 51 2.24 9.17 -8.64
CA GLU A 51 2.34 9.22 -10.09
C GLU A 51 2.27 10.70 -10.48
N GLY A 52 3.45 11.30 -10.63
CA GLY A 52 3.63 12.47 -11.43
C GLY A 52 3.32 12.06 -12.85
N HIS A 53 2.06 12.26 -13.24
CA HIS A 53 1.66 12.30 -14.65
C HIS A 53 2.45 13.46 -15.28
N GLY A 54 3.55 13.12 -15.95
CA GLY A 54 4.33 14.02 -16.82
C GLY A 54 3.91 13.83 -18.26
#